data_AF-A0AAD4MLD7-F1
#
_entry.id   AF-A0AAD4MLD7-F1
#
_cell.length_a   1.000
_cell.length_b   1.000
_cell.length_c   1.000
_cell.angle_alpha   90.00
_cell.angle_beta   90.00
_cell.angle_gamma   90.00
#
_symmetry.space_group_name_H-M   'P 1'
#
loop_
_entity.id
_entity.type
_entity.pdbx_description
1 polymer ?
#
loop_
_entity_poly.entity_id
_entity_poly.type
_entity_poly.pdbx_seq_one_letter_code
_entity_poly.pdbx_strand_id
1 'polypeptide(L)'
;MSALSLLIYPLTFVTFPDYLPITIYDPKFSGIPSWNFTDMSVVNTLARNFYLLPDCKTANKKPRDDEDRHQLVLGVWHVLPNSTSQRLISENRTSPQDMAKSLGEGDEPVMVFFHGRGTNRPSQARFYNTMAGINFHVLAIDWRGFGDSTGKPSEDGLNADSHAIYSYAQKWLQIRKLIVFGQSLGTAISSYTVTSEECMSERTGFRPGILPNLSVSGGLSTLVLNPRWQDSQLEIPAL
;
A
#
# COMPACT_ATOMS: atom_id res chain seq x y z
N MET A 1 -34.89 -24.98 -17.59
CA MET A 1 -33.99 -23.82 -17.64
C MET A 1 -34.51 -22.91 -18.73
N SER A 2 -35.00 -21.71 -18.39
CA SER A 2 -35.75 -20.85 -19.32
C SER A 2 -34.81 -20.05 -20.22
N ALA A 3 -35.22 -19.81 -21.47
CA ALA A 3 -34.46 -19.10 -22.50
C ALA A 3 -34.02 -17.66 -22.11
N LEU A 4 -34.61 -17.08 -21.05
CA LEU A 4 -34.20 -15.78 -20.51
C LEU A 4 -32.82 -15.80 -19.84
N SER A 5 -32.37 -16.95 -19.30
CA SER A 5 -31.09 -17.06 -18.60
C SER A 5 -29.88 -16.95 -19.52
N LEU A 6 -30.06 -17.21 -20.82
CA LEU A 6 -28.98 -17.24 -21.82
C LEU A 6 -28.70 -15.87 -22.47
N LEU A 7 -29.64 -14.93 -22.40
CA LEU A 7 -29.46 -13.57 -22.93
C LEU A 7 -28.86 -12.60 -21.91
N ILE A 8 -28.98 -12.88 -20.61
CA ILE A 8 -28.39 -12.05 -19.54
C ILE A 8 -26.87 -12.23 -19.49
N TYR A 9 -26.35 -13.43 -19.80
CA TYR A 9 -24.93 -13.77 -19.72
C TYR A 9 -24.01 -13.04 -20.72
N PRO A 10 -24.38 -12.87 -22.00
CA PRO A 10 -23.55 -12.06 -22.92
C PRO A 10 -23.70 -10.55 -22.66
N LEU A 11 -24.84 -10.08 -22.15
CA LEU A 11 -25.04 -8.64 -21.89
C LEU A 11 -24.24 -8.14 -20.67
N THR A 12 -24.05 -8.99 -19.66
CA THR A 12 -23.15 -8.69 -18.54
C THR A 12 -21.71 -8.61 -19.03
N PHE A 13 -21.23 -9.52 -19.87
CA PHE A 13 -19.85 -9.47 -20.37
C PHE A 13 -19.55 -8.31 -21.33
N VAL A 14 -20.55 -7.83 -22.07
CA VAL A 14 -20.36 -6.72 -23.04
C VAL A 14 -20.39 -5.35 -22.37
N THR A 15 -21.15 -5.17 -21.28
CA THR A 15 -21.19 -3.90 -20.54
C THR A 15 -20.29 -3.88 -19.30
N PHE A 16 -19.84 -5.03 -18.79
CA PHE A 16 -18.92 -5.14 -17.65
C PHE A 16 -17.64 -4.27 -17.76
N PRO A 17 -16.97 -4.17 -18.92
CA PRO A 17 -15.73 -3.38 -19.04
C PRO A 17 -15.93 -1.89 -18.75
N ASP A 18 -17.08 -1.33 -19.12
CA ASP A 18 -17.35 0.11 -18.99
C ASP A 18 -17.82 0.51 -17.58
N TYR A 19 -18.40 -0.42 -16.81
CA TYR A 19 -18.89 -0.18 -15.44
C TYR A 19 -17.89 -0.56 -14.33
N LEU A 20 -16.88 -1.37 -14.63
CA LEU A 20 -15.82 -1.75 -13.68
C LEU A 20 -15.03 -0.54 -13.13
N PRO A 21 -14.57 0.43 -13.95
CA PRO A 21 -13.80 1.57 -13.43
C PRO A 21 -14.62 2.43 -12.47
N ILE A 22 -15.90 2.63 -12.76
CA ILE A 22 -16.79 3.49 -11.97
C ILE A 22 -17.07 2.90 -10.58
N THR A 23 -17.08 1.56 -10.44
CA THR A 23 -17.42 0.87 -9.19
C THR A 23 -16.20 0.39 -8.38
N ILE A 24 -15.05 0.19 -9.01
CA ILE A 24 -13.80 -0.17 -8.30
C ILE A 24 -13.26 1.03 -7.53
N TYR A 25 -13.35 2.22 -8.12
CA TYR A 25 -12.78 3.45 -7.58
C TYR A 25 -13.79 4.32 -6.82
N ASP A 26 -15.01 3.88 -6.53
CA ASP A 26 -15.93 4.71 -5.73
C ASP A 26 -15.59 4.64 -4.22
N PRO A 27 -15.06 5.72 -3.60
CA PRO A 27 -14.77 5.72 -2.17
C PRO A 27 -16.04 5.80 -1.30
N LYS A 28 -17.18 6.20 -1.87
CA LYS A 28 -18.45 6.39 -1.14
C LYS A 28 -19.20 5.09 -0.87
N PHE A 29 -18.76 3.97 -1.43
CA PHE A 29 -19.42 2.68 -1.24
C PHE A 29 -19.23 2.10 0.18
N SER A 30 -18.33 2.68 0.97
CA SER A 30 -17.99 2.15 2.29
C SER A 30 -18.45 3.09 3.38
N GLY A 31 -19.48 2.67 4.14
CA GLY A 31 -19.95 3.29 5.38
C GLY A 31 -18.92 3.16 6.52
N ILE A 32 -17.68 3.54 6.24
CA ILE A 32 -16.59 3.52 7.22
C ILE A 32 -16.83 4.68 8.20
N PRO A 33 -16.71 4.44 9.52
CA PRO A 33 -16.77 5.51 10.51
C PRO A 33 -15.77 6.62 10.19
N SER A 34 -16.07 7.85 10.60
CA SER A 34 -15.06 8.91 10.62
C SER A 34 -13.96 8.53 11.61
N TRP A 35 -12.73 8.35 11.12
CA TRP A 35 -11.56 8.05 11.94
C TRP A 35 -10.67 9.28 12.11
N ASN A 36 -10.05 9.41 13.27
CA ASN A 36 -8.91 10.31 13.44
C ASN A 36 -7.62 9.57 13.04
N PHE A 37 -7.12 9.84 11.84
CA PHE A 37 -5.96 9.15 11.27
C PHE A 37 -4.62 9.51 11.94
N THR A 38 -4.63 10.49 12.85
CA THR A 38 -3.47 10.80 13.70
C THR A 38 -3.45 9.95 14.98
N ASP A 39 -4.59 9.37 15.36
CA ASP A 39 -4.69 8.44 16.48
C ASP A 39 -4.25 7.04 16.04
N MET A 40 -3.12 6.60 16.59
CA MET A 40 -2.53 5.28 16.32
C MET A 40 -2.62 4.36 17.54
N SER A 41 -3.54 4.62 18.47
CA SER A 41 -3.76 3.77 19.66
C SER A 41 -4.13 2.32 19.33
N VAL A 42 -4.59 2.06 18.09
CA VAL A 42 -4.86 0.72 17.56
C VAL A 42 -3.61 -0.08 17.21
N VAL A 43 -2.44 0.56 17.21
CA VAL A 43 -1.14 -0.07 16.92
C VAL A 43 -0.38 -0.32 18.23
N ASN A 44 0.19 -1.52 18.37
CA ASN A 44 0.82 -1.99 19.61
C ASN A 44 2.29 -1.56 19.76
N THR A 45 2.92 -1.07 18.70
CA THR A 45 4.33 -0.65 18.67
C THR A 45 4.46 0.86 18.43
N LEU A 46 5.69 1.40 18.44
CA LEU A 46 5.88 2.78 18.02
C LEU A 46 5.41 2.94 16.57
N ALA A 47 4.67 4.00 16.32
CA ALA A 47 4.20 4.33 15.00
C ALA A 47 4.17 5.83 14.80
N ARG A 48 4.19 6.25 13.55
CA ARG A 48 4.00 7.65 13.16
C ARG A 48 3.06 7.77 11.97
N ASN A 49 2.23 8.81 12.01
CA ASN A 49 1.46 9.28 10.86
C ASN A 49 2.26 10.38 10.15
N PHE A 50 2.34 10.30 8.83
CA PHE A 50 2.93 11.35 7.99
C PHE A 50 2.22 11.39 6.64
N TYR A 51 2.52 12.42 5.86
CA TYR A 51 1.87 12.64 4.58
C TYR A 51 2.90 12.72 3.45
N LEU A 52 2.56 12.10 2.33
CA LEU A 52 3.31 12.22 1.09
C LEU A 52 2.63 13.23 0.16
N LEU A 53 3.47 14.01 -0.51
CA LEU A 53 3.08 14.96 -1.55
C LEU A 53 3.60 14.39 -2.88
N PRO A 54 2.82 13.56 -3.59
CA PRO A 54 3.24 13.06 -4.89
C PRO A 54 3.42 14.21 -5.87
N ASP A 55 4.52 14.20 -6.62
CA ASP A 55 4.78 15.19 -7.66
C ASP A 55 3.71 15.05 -8.76
N CYS A 56 2.86 16.08 -8.94
CA CYS A 56 1.83 16.11 -9.99
C CYS A 56 2.38 16.12 -11.44
N LYS A 57 3.70 16.02 -11.64
CA LYS A 57 4.37 16.13 -12.95
C LYS A 57 4.25 14.87 -13.81
N THR A 58 3.88 13.73 -13.24
CA THR A 58 3.75 12.46 -13.98
C THR A 58 2.46 12.36 -14.79
N ALA A 59 1.47 13.21 -14.52
CA ALA A 59 0.32 13.38 -15.39
C ALA A 59 0.64 14.47 -16.42
N ASN A 60 0.91 14.10 -17.67
CA ASN A 60 0.94 15.01 -18.83
C ASN A 60 -0.43 15.66 -19.13
N LYS A 61 -1.29 15.84 -18.13
CA LYS A 61 -2.59 16.52 -18.20
C LYS A 61 -2.45 17.89 -17.54
N LYS A 62 -2.69 18.93 -18.33
CA LYS A 62 -3.00 20.27 -17.83
C LYS A 62 -4.13 20.14 -16.79
N PRO A 63 -4.03 20.75 -15.60
CA PRO A 63 -5.09 20.71 -14.59
C PRO A 63 -6.40 21.14 -15.24
N ARG A 64 -7.45 20.33 -15.08
CA ARG A 64 -8.79 20.67 -15.58
C ARG A 64 -9.58 21.15 -14.38
N ASP A 65 -9.87 22.44 -14.39
CA ASP A 65 -10.79 23.13 -13.50
C ASP A 65 -10.27 23.42 -12.07
N ASP A 66 -10.85 24.45 -11.47
CA ASP A 66 -10.45 25.09 -10.20
C ASP A 66 -10.45 24.16 -8.96
N GLU A 67 -11.00 22.93 -9.06
CA GLU A 67 -10.98 21.92 -7.99
C GLU A 67 -9.58 21.29 -7.79
N ASP A 68 -8.71 21.32 -8.81
CA ASP A 68 -7.33 20.78 -8.76
C ASP A 68 -6.35 21.65 -7.93
N ARG A 69 -6.82 22.72 -7.29
CA ARG A 69 -5.99 23.58 -6.42
C ARG A 69 -5.75 23.02 -5.02
N HIS A 70 -6.46 21.97 -4.61
CA HIS A 70 -6.13 21.27 -3.38
C HIS A 70 -4.94 20.34 -3.64
N GLN A 71 -3.83 20.62 -2.97
CA GLN A 71 -2.63 19.79 -3.07
C GLN A 71 -3.01 18.33 -2.78
N LEU A 72 -2.59 17.43 -3.66
CA LEU A 72 -2.75 15.99 -3.43
C LEU A 72 -1.88 15.59 -2.24
N VAL A 73 -2.51 15.00 -1.24
CA VAL A 73 -1.89 14.56 0.01
C VAL A 73 -2.27 13.11 0.23
N LEU A 74 -1.28 12.25 0.44
CA LEU A 74 -1.48 10.83 0.73
C LEU A 74 -1.10 10.56 2.18
N GLY A 75 -2.05 10.07 2.98
CA GLY A 75 -1.83 9.64 4.36
C GLY A 75 -1.06 8.33 4.43
N VAL A 76 0.01 8.30 5.23
CA VAL A 76 0.83 7.12 5.45
C VAL A 76 1.08 6.87 6.94
N TRP A 77 0.91 5.63 7.37
CA TRP A 77 1.38 5.16 8.68
C TRP A 77 2.70 4.41 8.50
N HIS A 78 3.67 4.74 9.34
CA HIS A 78 4.86 3.92 9.55
C HIS A 78 4.74 3.25 10.92
N VAL A 79 4.46 1.95 10.93
CA VAL A 79 4.47 1.10 12.12
C VAL A 79 5.83 0.43 12.23
N LEU A 80 6.49 0.55 13.38
CA LEU A 80 7.84 0.05 13.57
C LEU A 80 7.82 -1.43 14.04
N PRO A 81 8.87 -2.20 13.72
CA PRO A 81 9.14 -3.50 14.32
C PRO A 81 9.08 -3.43 15.84
N ASN A 82 8.68 -4.53 16.49
CA ASN A 82 8.70 -4.62 17.94
C ASN A 82 10.13 -4.45 18.49
N SER A 83 11.13 -5.08 17.88
CA SER A 83 12.56 -4.92 18.23
C SER A 83 13.02 -3.46 18.14
N THR A 84 12.76 -2.80 17.01
CA THR A 84 13.14 -1.41 16.77
C THR A 84 12.42 -0.46 17.73
N SER A 85 11.14 -0.72 18.02
CA SER A 85 10.35 0.08 18.97
C SER A 85 10.93 0.01 20.37
N GLN A 86 11.21 -1.20 20.87
CA GLN A 86 11.83 -1.41 22.17
C GLN A 86 13.20 -0.72 22.26
N ARG A 87 14.02 -0.85 21.21
CA ARG A 87 15.32 -0.17 21.11
C ARG A 87 15.18 1.35 21.22
N LEU A 88 14.34 1.97 20.38
CA LEU A 88 14.14 3.43 20.39
C LEU A 88 13.57 3.94 21.72
N ILE A 89 12.67 3.19 22.36
CA ILE A 89 12.15 3.53 23.70
C ILE A 89 13.30 3.52 24.71
N SER A 90 14.15 2.49 24.70
CA SER A 90 15.30 2.39 25.62
C SER A 90 16.34 3.51 25.41
N GLU A 91 16.46 4.01 24.18
CA GLU A 91 17.36 5.11 23.80
C GLU A 91 16.72 6.49 23.98
N ASN A 92 15.46 6.57 24.42
CA ASN A 92 14.68 7.81 24.50
C ASN A 92 14.59 8.57 23.15
N ARG A 93 14.54 7.82 22.04
CA ARG A 93 14.48 8.29 20.65
C ARG A 93 13.10 8.07 20.04
N THR A 94 12.07 8.62 20.66
CA THR A 94 10.66 8.40 20.27
C THR A 94 10.09 9.52 19.39
N SER A 95 10.94 10.38 18.80
CA SER A 95 10.47 11.46 17.93
C SER A 95 10.02 10.95 16.55
N PRO A 96 9.12 11.64 15.84
CA PRO A 96 8.74 11.28 14.46
C PRO A 96 9.91 11.23 13.48
N GLN A 97 10.99 11.97 13.74
CA GLN A 97 12.22 11.98 12.95
C GLN A 97 13.08 10.74 13.25
N ASP A 98 13.21 10.33 14.51
CA ASP A 98 13.88 9.08 14.88
C ASP A 98 13.17 7.88 14.27
N MET A 99 11.84 7.87 14.38
CA MET A 99 10.99 6.87 13.74
C MET A 99 11.07 6.91 12.21
N ALA A 100 11.43 8.03 11.59
CA ALA A 100 11.72 8.08 10.16
C ALA A 100 13.03 7.39 9.84
N LYS A 101 14.06 7.77 10.59
CA LYS A 101 15.43 7.37 10.38
C LYS A 101 15.61 5.87 10.63
N SER A 102 14.83 5.29 11.56
CA SER A 102 14.89 3.87 11.89
C SER A 102 14.67 2.95 10.68
N LEU A 103 13.86 3.39 9.70
CA LEU A 103 13.64 2.68 8.43
C LEU A 103 14.95 2.43 7.65
N GLY A 104 15.94 3.32 7.84
CA GLY A 104 17.28 3.30 7.26
C GLY A 104 18.39 2.82 8.21
N GLU A 105 18.09 2.44 9.46
CA GLU A 105 19.13 2.11 10.47
C GLU A 105 19.34 0.61 10.70
N GLY A 106 18.36 -0.27 10.46
CA GLY A 106 18.49 -1.72 10.71
C GLY A 106 18.20 -2.63 9.51
N ASP A 107 18.36 -3.94 9.69
CA ASP A 107 18.16 -4.95 8.63
C ASP A 107 16.74 -5.53 8.61
N GLU A 108 15.85 -4.99 9.46
CA GLU A 108 14.44 -5.36 9.50
C GLU A 108 13.78 -5.16 8.12
N PRO A 109 13.02 -6.15 7.63
CA PRO A 109 12.34 -6.02 6.35
C PRO A 109 11.25 -4.95 6.40
N VAL A 110 11.01 -4.31 5.26
CA VAL A 110 9.99 -3.27 5.10
C VAL A 110 8.87 -3.80 4.24
N MET A 111 7.64 -3.63 4.70
CA MET A 111 6.43 -3.94 3.96
C MET A 111 5.72 -2.65 3.59
N VAL A 112 5.50 -2.42 2.30
CA VAL A 112 4.50 -1.46 1.82
C VAL A 112 3.17 -2.19 1.74
N PHE A 113 2.18 -1.69 2.46
CA PHE A 113 0.86 -2.28 2.56
C PHE A 113 -0.20 -1.46 1.82
N PHE A 114 -0.94 -2.16 0.98
CA PHE A 114 -1.96 -1.64 0.09
C PHE A 114 -3.32 -2.24 0.46
N HIS A 115 -4.18 -1.42 1.06
CA HIS A 115 -5.48 -1.85 1.57
C HIS A 115 -6.50 -2.11 0.44
N GLY A 116 -7.55 -2.86 0.75
CA GLY A 116 -8.62 -3.22 -0.18
C GLY A 116 -9.67 -2.13 -0.39
N ARG A 117 -10.64 -2.41 -1.26
CA ARG A 117 -11.77 -1.51 -1.47
C ARG A 117 -12.62 -1.43 -0.19
N GLY A 118 -12.99 -0.21 0.20
CA GLY A 118 -13.85 0.04 1.34
C GLY A 118 -13.20 -0.20 2.71
N THR A 119 -11.87 -0.26 2.75
CA THR A 119 -11.07 -0.26 3.96
C THR A 119 -10.20 1.00 4.01
N ASN A 120 -9.48 1.19 5.11
CA ASN A 120 -8.49 2.27 5.29
C ASN A 120 -7.36 1.82 6.22
N ARG A 121 -6.36 2.66 6.46
CA ARG A 121 -5.23 2.39 7.35
C ARG A 121 -5.68 1.86 8.73
N PRO A 122 -6.49 2.57 9.55
CA PRO A 122 -6.93 2.09 10.86
C PRO A 122 -7.59 0.71 10.86
N SER A 123 -8.44 0.42 9.86
CA SER A 123 -9.20 -0.84 9.80
C SER A 123 -8.33 -2.11 9.70
N GLN A 124 -7.07 -1.95 9.30
CA GLN A 124 -6.11 -3.03 9.09
C GLN A 124 -5.07 -3.14 10.22
N ALA A 125 -5.25 -2.43 11.34
CA ALA A 125 -4.30 -2.38 12.45
C ALA A 125 -3.91 -3.77 13.01
N ARG A 126 -4.84 -4.73 13.04
CA ARG A 126 -4.54 -6.11 13.47
C ARG A 126 -3.45 -6.76 12.61
N PHE A 127 -3.50 -6.55 11.29
CA PHE A 127 -2.47 -7.05 10.37
C PHE A 127 -1.13 -6.36 10.64
N TYR A 128 -1.13 -5.04 10.84
CA TYR A 128 0.10 -4.28 11.15
C TYR A 128 0.74 -4.75 12.44
N ASN A 129 -0.06 -5.02 13.48
CA ASN A 129 0.42 -5.53 14.76
C ASN A 129 1.06 -6.91 14.63
N THR A 130 0.49 -7.81 13.81
CA THR A 130 1.10 -9.11 13.54
C THR A 130 2.45 -8.95 12.83
N MET A 131 2.51 -8.11 11.78
CA MET A 131 3.74 -7.88 11.02
C MET A 131 4.82 -7.20 11.86
N ALA A 132 4.47 -6.19 12.66
CA ALA A 132 5.38 -5.56 13.59
C ALA A 132 5.90 -6.56 14.65
N GLY A 133 5.05 -7.49 15.09
CA GLY A 133 5.41 -8.57 16.02
C GLY A 133 6.45 -9.54 15.47
N ILE A 134 6.46 -9.79 14.16
CA ILE A 134 7.51 -10.55 13.44
C ILE A 134 8.62 -9.65 12.86
N ASN A 135 8.78 -8.46 13.44
CA ASN A 135 9.83 -7.48 13.15
C ASN A 135 9.85 -6.90 11.73
N PHE A 136 8.67 -6.63 11.15
CA PHE A 136 8.55 -5.83 9.94
C PHE A 136 8.33 -4.36 10.25
N HIS A 137 8.97 -3.49 9.47
CA HIS A 137 8.45 -2.14 9.27
C HIS A 137 7.22 -2.23 8.37
N VAL A 138 6.13 -1.58 8.73
CA VAL A 138 4.93 -1.49 7.87
C VAL A 138 4.69 -0.04 7.47
N LEU A 139 4.74 0.21 6.17
CA LEU A 139 4.33 1.45 5.52
C LEU A 139 2.94 1.25 4.92
N ALA A 140 1.91 1.62 5.66
CA ALA A 140 0.53 1.51 5.21
C ALA A 140 0.06 2.85 4.63
N ILE A 141 -0.43 2.85 3.40
CA ILE A 141 -0.89 4.05 2.70
C ILE A 141 -2.42 4.00 2.52
N ASP A 142 -3.08 5.14 2.70
CA ASP A 142 -4.42 5.36 2.15
C ASP A 142 -4.27 5.99 0.76
N TRP A 143 -4.86 5.38 -0.27
CA TRP A 143 -4.81 5.93 -1.62
C TRP A 143 -5.60 7.23 -1.73
N ARG A 144 -5.37 8.01 -2.79
CA ARG A 144 -6.15 9.23 -3.04
C ARG A 144 -7.66 8.97 -2.98
N GLY A 145 -8.38 9.81 -2.23
CA GLY A 145 -9.82 9.68 -2.00
C GLY A 145 -10.23 8.58 -1.02
N PHE A 146 -9.30 7.86 -0.39
CA PHE A 146 -9.56 6.96 0.73
C PHE A 146 -9.02 7.55 2.04
N GLY A 147 -9.64 7.21 3.16
CA GLY A 147 -9.22 7.70 4.47
C GLY A 147 -9.23 9.23 4.56
N ASP A 148 -8.11 9.81 4.97
CA ASP A 148 -7.81 11.25 4.97
C ASP A 148 -6.95 11.70 3.76
N SER A 149 -6.66 10.82 2.81
CA SER A 149 -5.98 11.18 1.57
C SER A 149 -6.90 11.98 0.65
N THR A 150 -6.38 13.07 0.07
CA THR A 150 -7.17 13.97 -0.79
C THR A 150 -7.24 13.45 -2.23
N GLY A 151 -8.05 14.12 -3.07
CA GLY A 151 -8.17 13.81 -4.51
C GLY A 151 -9.25 12.79 -4.84
N LYS A 152 -9.32 12.41 -6.13
CA LYS A 152 -10.28 11.44 -6.66
C LYS A 152 -9.54 10.20 -7.18
N PRO A 153 -9.96 8.99 -6.78
CA PRO A 153 -9.34 7.76 -7.24
C PRO A 153 -9.58 7.54 -8.73
N SER A 154 -8.55 7.06 -9.42
CA SER A 154 -8.53 6.64 -10.81
C SER A 154 -7.38 5.67 -10.97
N GLU A 155 -7.40 4.81 -12.00
CA GLU A 155 -6.33 3.84 -12.25
C GLU A 155 -4.95 4.50 -12.30
N ASP A 156 -4.77 5.50 -13.18
CA ASP A 156 -3.54 6.30 -13.28
C ASP A 156 -3.16 6.94 -11.94
N GLY A 157 -4.14 7.38 -11.17
CA GLY A 157 -3.94 7.99 -9.87
C GLY A 157 -3.42 7.01 -8.82
N LEU A 158 -4.03 5.83 -8.70
CA LEU A 158 -3.58 4.80 -7.77
C LEU A 158 -2.19 4.27 -8.12
N ASN A 159 -1.90 4.16 -9.42
CA ASN A 159 -0.57 3.81 -9.92
C ASN A 159 0.48 4.86 -9.54
N ALA A 160 0.14 6.15 -9.62
CA ALA A 160 1.04 7.22 -9.17
C ALA A 160 1.22 7.23 -7.64
N ASP A 161 0.17 6.93 -6.87
CA ASP A 161 0.24 6.84 -5.41
C ASP A 161 1.17 5.69 -4.98
N SER A 162 1.09 4.55 -5.68
CA SER A 162 1.93 3.39 -5.41
C SER A 162 3.41 3.67 -5.69
N HIS A 163 3.71 4.38 -6.78
CA HIS A 163 5.06 4.83 -7.10
C HIS A 163 5.61 5.82 -6.06
N ALA A 164 4.76 6.71 -5.54
CA ALA A 164 5.18 7.70 -4.54
C ALA A 164 5.63 7.05 -3.23
N ILE A 165 4.86 6.08 -2.70
CA ILE A 165 5.25 5.37 -1.47
C ILE A 165 6.43 4.43 -1.70
N TYR A 166 6.51 3.80 -2.87
CA TYR A 166 7.65 2.96 -3.25
C TYR A 166 8.95 3.78 -3.30
N SER A 167 8.93 4.92 -3.99
CA SER A 167 10.04 5.87 -4.06
C SER A 167 10.41 6.42 -2.68
N TYR A 168 9.41 6.68 -1.82
CA TYR A 168 9.66 7.06 -0.44
C TYR A 168 10.44 5.99 0.32
N ALA A 169 10.00 4.73 0.26
CA ALA A 169 10.67 3.62 0.91
C ALA A 169 12.10 3.45 0.38
N GLN A 170 12.28 3.46 -0.95
CA GLN A 170 13.60 3.28 -1.58
C GLN A 170 14.64 4.33 -1.15
N LYS A 171 14.25 5.58 -0.88
CA LYS A 171 15.17 6.62 -0.38
C LYS A 171 15.88 6.22 0.91
N TRP A 172 15.22 5.42 1.75
CA TRP A 172 15.78 4.92 3.00
C TRP A 172 16.48 3.57 2.84
N LEU A 173 16.06 2.79 1.84
CA LEU A 173 16.50 1.42 1.63
C LEU A 173 17.64 1.36 0.61
N GLN A 174 18.87 1.51 1.09
CA GLN A 174 20.10 1.41 0.27
C GLN A 174 20.47 -0.04 -0.12
N ILE A 175 19.51 -0.87 -0.60
CA ILE A 175 19.58 -2.35 -0.82
C ILE A 175 18.98 -3.15 0.36
N ARG A 176 17.70 -2.97 0.67
CA ARG A 176 17.02 -3.71 1.76
C ARG A 176 15.80 -4.50 1.29
N LYS A 177 15.37 -5.44 2.14
CA LYS A 177 14.25 -6.38 1.96
C LYS A 177 12.92 -5.63 1.94
N LEU A 178 12.54 -5.11 0.78
CA LEU A 178 11.24 -4.50 0.54
C LEU A 178 10.24 -5.55 0.06
N ILE A 179 9.10 -5.61 0.73
CA ILE A 179 7.91 -6.36 0.38
C ILE A 179 6.84 -5.38 -0.05
N VAL A 180 6.09 -5.73 -1.08
CA VAL A 180 4.82 -5.07 -1.41
C VAL A 180 3.69 -6.06 -1.17
N PHE A 181 2.76 -5.71 -0.27
CA PHE A 181 1.60 -6.53 0.06
C PHE A 181 0.31 -5.79 -0.28
N GLY A 182 -0.58 -6.48 -1.00
CA GLY A 182 -1.89 -5.96 -1.35
C GLY A 182 -3.03 -6.88 -0.93
N GLN A 183 -4.15 -6.30 -0.50
CA GLN A 183 -5.40 -7.01 -0.25
C GLN A 183 -6.50 -6.53 -1.22
N SER A 184 -7.22 -7.44 -1.86
CA SER A 184 -8.33 -7.15 -2.77
C SER A 184 -7.92 -6.17 -3.89
N LEU A 185 -8.46 -4.94 -3.92
CA LEU A 185 -8.00 -3.89 -4.85
C LEU A 185 -6.49 -3.64 -4.73
N GLY A 186 -5.95 -3.69 -3.51
CA GLY A 186 -4.52 -3.52 -3.26
C GLY A 186 -3.65 -4.57 -3.95
N THR A 187 -4.20 -5.76 -4.28
CA THR A 187 -3.48 -6.79 -5.04
C THR A 187 -3.18 -6.38 -6.48
N ALA A 188 -4.14 -5.72 -7.14
CA ALA A 188 -3.92 -5.21 -8.48
C ALA A 188 -2.80 -4.15 -8.46
N ILE A 189 -2.84 -3.26 -7.47
CA ILE A 189 -1.86 -2.18 -7.36
C ILE A 189 -0.49 -2.68 -6.90
N SER A 190 -0.41 -3.65 -6.00
CA SER A 190 0.86 -4.27 -5.60
C SER A 190 1.57 -4.92 -6.79
N SER A 191 0.80 -5.65 -7.61
CA SER A 191 1.29 -6.30 -8.82
C SER A 191 1.77 -5.27 -9.86
N TYR A 192 0.97 -4.21 -10.09
CA TYR A 192 1.37 -3.11 -10.96
C TYR A 192 2.68 -2.47 -10.49
N THR A 193 2.77 -2.13 -9.20
CA THR A 193 3.94 -1.45 -8.62
C THR A 193 5.21 -2.25 -8.88
N VAL A 194 5.18 -3.55 -8.64
CA VAL A 194 6.37 -4.38 -8.82
C VAL A 194 6.76 -4.47 -10.30
N THR A 195 5.79 -4.73 -11.17
CA THR A 195 6.06 -4.87 -12.62
C THR A 195 6.52 -3.55 -13.25
N SER A 196 5.97 -2.42 -12.84
CA SER A 196 6.41 -1.10 -13.32
C SER A 196 7.83 -0.80 -12.89
N GLU A 197 8.17 -1.10 -11.63
CA GLU A 197 9.51 -0.89 -11.10
C GLU A 197 10.52 -1.90 -11.68
N GLU A 198 10.12 -3.15 -11.97
CA GLU A 198 10.94 -4.12 -12.73
C GLU A 198 11.34 -3.57 -14.08
N CYS A 199 10.36 -3.12 -14.85
CA CYS A 199 10.56 -2.56 -16.17
C CYS A 199 11.49 -1.32 -16.13
N MET A 200 11.33 -0.45 -15.12
CA MET A 200 12.22 0.70 -14.91
C MET A 200 13.63 0.28 -14.48
N SER A 201 13.74 -0.85 -13.80
CA SER A 201 14.93 -1.36 -13.16
C SER A 201 15.83 -2.23 -14.06
N GLU A 202 15.33 -2.71 -15.20
CA GLU A 202 16.18 -3.32 -16.23
C GLU A 202 17.28 -2.37 -16.74
N ARG A 203 17.14 -1.05 -16.46
CA ARG A 203 18.17 -0.03 -16.69
C ARG A 203 19.18 0.14 -15.54
N THR A 204 18.93 -0.41 -14.35
CA THR A 204 19.72 -0.20 -13.11
C THR A 204 20.25 -1.48 -12.47
N GLY A 205 19.93 -2.66 -13.03
CA GLY A 205 20.44 -3.96 -12.55
C GLY A 205 19.73 -4.50 -11.30
N PHE A 206 18.55 -4.00 -10.99
CA PHE A 206 17.66 -4.50 -9.95
C PHE A 206 16.51 -5.31 -10.62
N ARG A 207 15.93 -6.30 -9.94
CA ARG A 207 14.81 -7.09 -10.45
C ARG A 207 13.88 -7.35 -9.29
N PRO A 208 12.72 -6.68 -9.18
CA PRO A 208 11.59 -7.14 -8.38
C PRO A 208 11.06 -8.52 -8.89
N GLY A 209 10.22 -9.21 -8.13
CA GLY A 209 9.72 -10.53 -8.52
C GLY A 209 8.52 -11.00 -7.71
N ILE A 210 7.57 -11.60 -8.42
CA ILE A 210 6.33 -12.12 -7.85
C ILE A 210 6.56 -13.54 -7.33
N LEU A 211 6.20 -13.82 -6.07
CA LEU A 211 6.13 -15.19 -5.59
C LEU A 211 4.78 -15.78 -6.04
N PRO A 212 4.76 -16.73 -7.00
CA PRO A 212 3.52 -17.16 -7.66
C PRO A 212 2.59 -17.99 -6.76
N ASN A 213 2.97 -18.31 -5.51
CA ASN A 213 2.26 -19.29 -4.67
C ASN A 213 1.87 -18.82 -3.26
N LEU A 214 2.01 -17.54 -2.90
CA LEU A 214 1.54 -17.07 -1.60
C LEU A 214 0.08 -16.60 -1.66
N SER A 215 -0.84 -17.57 -1.71
CA SER A 215 -2.26 -17.34 -1.44
C SER A 215 -2.49 -17.42 0.07
N VAL A 216 -2.62 -16.26 0.74
CA VAL A 216 -3.11 -16.24 2.13
C VAL A 216 -4.56 -16.72 2.09
N SER A 217 -4.85 -17.80 2.81
CA SER A 217 -6.18 -18.43 2.91
C SER A 217 -7.24 -17.38 3.29
N GLY A 218 -8.04 -16.92 2.31
CA GLY A 218 -9.14 -15.98 2.56
C GLY A 218 -9.23 -14.77 1.64
N GLY A 219 -9.00 -14.94 0.33
CA GLY A 219 -9.41 -13.96 -0.69
C GLY A 219 -8.33 -12.98 -1.16
N LEU A 220 -8.05 -13.03 -2.47
CA LEU A 220 -7.44 -11.98 -3.30
C LEU A 220 -6.33 -11.14 -2.65
N SER A 221 -5.37 -11.75 -1.95
CA SER A 221 -4.21 -11.04 -1.40
C SER A 221 -2.95 -11.48 -2.13
N THR A 222 -2.07 -10.54 -2.47
CA THR A 222 -0.81 -10.83 -3.17
C THR A 222 0.37 -10.20 -2.45
N LEU A 223 1.34 -11.05 -2.13
CA LEU A 223 2.65 -10.68 -1.62
C LEU A 223 3.64 -10.70 -2.78
N VAL A 224 4.37 -9.59 -2.94
CA VAL A 224 5.41 -9.48 -3.95
C VAL A 224 6.74 -9.14 -3.29
N LEU A 225 7.79 -9.86 -3.68
CA LEU A 225 9.10 -9.77 -3.07
C LEU A 225 10.11 -9.10 -3.99
N ASN A 226 11.22 -8.68 -3.40
CA ASN A 226 12.39 -8.18 -4.11
C ASN A 226 13.41 -9.32 -4.31
N PRO A 227 13.61 -9.86 -5.52
CA PRO A 227 14.86 -10.22 -6.20
C PRO A 227 16.04 -10.61 -5.37
N ARG A 228 16.61 -9.58 -4.77
CA ARG A 228 17.86 -9.68 -4.02
C ARG A 228 17.67 -10.32 -2.65
N TRP A 229 16.43 -10.61 -2.26
CA TRP A 229 16.09 -11.42 -1.10
C TRP A 229 16.16 -12.91 -1.45
N GLN A 230 17.38 -13.40 -1.64
CA GLN A 230 17.65 -14.80 -2.03
C GLN A 230 18.10 -15.72 -0.89
N ASP A 231 18.23 -15.24 0.36
CA ASP A 231 18.68 -16.11 1.47
C ASP A 231 17.79 -16.12 2.73
N SER A 232 17.65 -17.37 3.22
CA SER A 232 17.05 -17.93 4.43
C SER A 232 15.60 -17.56 4.79
N GLN A 233 14.69 -18.48 4.42
CA GLN A 233 13.39 -18.81 5.05
C GLN A 233 12.61 -17.64 5.69
N LEU A 234 11.85 -16.93 4.86
CA LEU A 234 10.76 -16.12 5.36
C LEU A 234 9.56 -17.02 5.71
N GLU A 235 9.43 -17.41 6.97
CA GLU A 235 8.19 -17.99 7.48
C GLU A 235 7.22 -16.85 7.86
N ILE A 236 6.31 -16.50 6.95
CA ILE A 236 5.14 -15.69 7.32
C ILE A 236 4.12 -16.64 7.94
N PRO A 237 3.77 -16.50 9.24
CA PRO A 237 2.73 -17.32 9.83
C PRO A 237 1.42 -17.17 9.04
N ALA A 238 0.68 -18.26 8.85
CA ALA A 238 -0.67 -18.17 8.29
C ALA A 238 -1.52 -17.22 9.16
N LEU A 239 -2.10 -16.19 8.53
CA LEU A 239 -2.93 -15.17 9.16
C LEU A 239 -4.36 -15.64 9.41
#